data_AF-A0A1V6K483-F1
#
_entry.id   AF-A0A1V6K483-F1
#
_cell.length_a   1.000
_cell.length_b   1.000
_cell.length_c   1.000
_cell.angle_alpha   90.00
_cell.angle_beta   90.00
_cell.angle_gamma   90.00
#
_symmetry.space_group_name_H-M   'P 1'
#
loop_
_entity.id
_entity.type
_entity.pdbx_description
1 polymer ?
#
loop_
_entity_poly.entity_id
_entity_poly.type
_entity_poly.pdbx_seq_one_letter_code
_entity_poly.pdbx_strand_id
1 'polypeptide(L)'
;MQEREIVKKSNLAFLAEIEQLRRRLARLDDGFSIAREDALSDGSRVCLERFRELSRTRFQPECRTVRTELDKIDSCLIPGEEWHEEARAAVRNLRKKLGESLARFIGTPNRLMRNAELISRIAPQRRDSAPHPGLRLPAVEPERTDPDLRETDPPIPCPVCGSTLMTDKEFTLLFCPSCGIGESLEPDLPENASGEDTGPEDR
;
A
#
# COMPACT_ATOMS: atom_id res chain seq x y z
N MET A 1 8.77 20.11 50.90
CA MET A 1 8.05 19.41 49.82
C MET A 1 7.98 20.38 48.66
N GLN A 2 8.70 20.13 47.56
CA GLN A 2 8.61 20.97 46.36
C GLN A 2 7.42 20.49 45.53
N GLU A 3 6.34 21.26 45.52
CA GLU A 3 5.27 21.12 44.55
C GLU A 3 5.89 21.36 43.17
N ARG A 4 5.98 20.30 42.36
CA ARG A 4 6.32 20.46 40.94
C ARG A 4 5.14 21.16 40.30
N GLU A 5 5.29 22.45 40.06
CA GLU A 5 4.40 23.24 39.24
C GLU A 5 4.25 22.54 37.88
N ILE A 6 3.08 21.94 37.64
CA ILE A 6 2.76 21.33 36.35
C ILE A 6 2.54 22.50 35.40
N VAL A 7 3.59 22.90 34.69
CA VAL A 7 3.49 23.88 33.60
C VAL A 7 2.51 23.31 32.57
N LYS A 8 1.28 23.81 32.57
CA LYS A 8 0.27 23.45 31.58
C LYS A 8 0.72 23.99 30.24
N LYS A 9 1.00 23.09 29.31
CA LYS A 9 1.38 23.41 27.94
C LYS A 9 0.14 23.92 27.19
N SER A 10 0.29 24.98 26.39
CA SER A 10 -0.83 25.55 25.62
C SER A 10 -1.23 24.65 24.44
N ASN A 11 -2.48 24.77 24.00
CA ASN A 11 -2.98 24.05 22.81
C ASN A 11 -2.13 24.31 21.54
N LEU A 12 -1.61 25.52 21.36
CA LEU A 12 -0.70 25.84 20.24
C LEU A 12 0.59 24.99 20.29
N ALA A 13 1.14 24.79 21.48
CA ALA A 13 2.33 23.97 21.64
C ALA A 13 2.03 22.48 21.44
N PHE A 14 0.80 22.02 21.74
CA PHE A 14 0.34 20.67 21.38
C PHE A 14 0.16 20.49 19.87
N LEU A 15 -0.29 21.51 19.12
CA LEU A 15 -0.34 21.45 17.66
C LEU A 15 1.03 21.17 17.04
N ALA A 16 2.09 21.79 17.55
CA ALA A 16 3.46 21.53 17.11
C ALA A 16 3.89 20.08 17.40
N GLU A 17 3.51 19.51 18.54
CA GLU A 17 3.76 18.09 18.84
C GLU A 17 2.97 17.16 17.91
N ILE A 18 1.69 17.43 17.68
CA ILE A 18 0.86 16.64 16.75
C ILE A 18 1.48 16.63 15.35
N GLU A 19 2.02 17.76 14.90
CA GLU A 19 2.73 17.84 13.62
C GLU A 19 4.01 17.00 13.61
N GLN A 20 4.77 16.97 14.71
CA GLN A 20 5.93 16.08 14.83
C GLN A 20 5.53 14.60 14.77
N LEU A 21 4.44 14.21 15.45
CA LEU A 21 3.88 12.87 15.39
C LEU A 21 3.42 12.51 13.98
N ARG A 22 2.77 13.43 13.27
CA ARG A 22 2.37 13.26 11.87
C ARG A 22 3.58 12.98 10.97
N ARG A 23 4.67 13.73 11.11
CA ARG A 23 5.92 13.51 10.36
C ARG A 23 6.59 12.18 10.73
N ARG A 24 6.54 11.78 12.00
CA ARG A 24 7.04 10.47 12.45
C ARG A 24 6.27 9.33 11.81
N LEU A 25 4.94 9.42 11.77
CA LEU A 25 4.09 8.43 11.08
C LEU A 25 4.39 8.38 9.57
N ALA A 26 4.54 9.53 8.91
CA ALA A 26 4.89 9.57 7.50
C ALA A 26 6.22 8.83 7.20
N ARG A 27 7.26 9.06 8.01
CA ARG A 27 8.53 8.33 7.87
C ARG A 27 8.40 6.83 8.10
N LEU A 28 7.49 6.40 9.00
CA LEU A 28 7.20 4.98 9.20
C LEU A 28 6.50 4.38 7.97
N ASP A 29 5.55 5.11 7.37
CA ASP A 29 4.88 4.70 6.14
C ASP A 29 5.86 4.56 4.96
N ASP A 30 6.77 5.52 4.80
CA ASP A 30 7.80 5.50 3.77
C ASP A 30 8.74 4.31 3.97
N GLY A 31 9.26 4.14 5.20
CA GLY A 31 10.14 3.01 5.53
C GLY A 31 9.47 1.65 5.35
N PHE A 32 8.17 1.54 5.65
CA PHE A 32 7.40 0.33 5.39
C PHE A 32 7.25 0.05 3.89
N SER A 33 7.03 1.10 3.08
CA SER A 33 6.87 0.98 1.63
C SER A 33 8.17 0.53 0.96
N ILE A 34 9.31 1.11 1.37
CA ILE A 34 10.64 0.69 0.91
C ILE A 34 10.90 -0.78 1.26
N ALA A 35 10.70 -1.17 2.53
CA ALA A 35 10.93 -2.55 2.97
C ALA A 35 10.02 -3.56 2.24
N ARG A 36 8.80 -3.15 1.88
CA ARG A 36 7.88 -3.95 1.06
C ARG A 36 8.43 -4.12 -0.35
N GLU A 37 8.89 -3.04 -0.97
CA GLU A 37 9.43 -3.04 -2.33
C GLU A 37 10.70 -3.88 -2.45
N ASP A 38 11.58 -3.81 -1.44
CA ASP A 38 12.76 -4.67 -1.34
C ASP A 38 12.36 -6.16 -1.30
N ALA A 39 11.38 -6.49 -0.45
CA ALA A 39 10.91 -7.86 -0.30
C ALA A 39 10.23 -8.40 -1.57
N LEU A 40 9.49 -7.55 -2.30
CA LEU A 40 8.86 -7.88 -3.57
C LEU A 40 9.88 -8.03 -4.72
N SER A 41 10.96 -7.25 -4.70
CA SER A 41 12.01 -7.29 -5.73
C SER A 41 12.86 -8.55 -5.63
N ASP A 42 13.05 -9.08 -4.43
CA ASP A 42 13.64 -10.40 -4.25
C ASP A 42 12.64 -11.53 -4.52
N GLY A 43 11.42 -11.37 -4.01
CA GLY A 43 10.31 -12.29 -4.23
C GLY A 43 10.46 -13.66 -3.56
N SER A 44 11.59 -13.95 -2.93
CA SER A 44 11.75 -15.19 -2.18
C SER A 44 10.90 -15.19 -0.92
N ARG A 45 10.45 -16.39 -0.54
CA ARG A 45 9.72 -16.60 0.71
C ARG A 45 10.50 -16.08 1.93
N VAL A 46 11.82 -16.26 1.96
CA VAL A 46 12.68 -15.82 3.07
C VAL A 46 12.64 -14.29 3.23
N CYS A 47 12.67 -13.55 2.13
CA CYS A 47 12.58 -12.08 2.17
C CYS A 47 11.19 -11.60 2.59
N LEU A 48 10.13 -12.27 2.16
CA LEU A 48 8.76 -11.99 2.62
C LEU A 48 8.57 -12.29 4.12
N GLU A 49 9.17 -13.37 4.63
CA GLU A 49 9.16 -13.70 6.07
C GLU A 49 9.91 -12.66 6.89
N ARG A 50 11.08 -12.21 6.42
CA ARG A 50 11.83 -11.11 7.04
C ARG A 50 11.03 -9.81 7.07
N PHE A 51 10.36 -9.46 5.98
CA PHE A 51 9.49 -8.29 5.93
C PHE A 51 8.32 -8.39 6.92
N ARG A 52 7.68 -9.56 7.03
CA ARG A 52 6.64 -9.81 8.03
C ARG A 52 7.15 -9.64 9.46
N GLU A 53 8.33 -10.17 9.75
CA GLU A 53 8.95 -10.03 11.06
C GLU A 53 9.30 -8.57 11.37
N LEU A 54 9.87 -7.85 10.40
CA LEU A 54 10.18 -6.43 10.52
C LEU A 54 8.91 -5.59 10.77
N SER A 55 7.81 -5.90 10.08
CA SER A 55 6.50 -5.30 10.37
C SER A 55 6.07 -5.49 11.82
N ARG A 56 6.17 -6.73 12.32
CA ARG A 56 5.76 -7.08 13.68
C ARG A 56 6.62 -6.43 14.75
N THR A 57 7.93 -6.35 14.53
CA THR A 57 8.90 -5.95 15.57
C THR A 57 9.24 -4.47 15.55
N ARG A 58 9.10 -3.79 14.40
CA ARG A 58 9.46 -2.38 14.25
C ARG A 58 8.24 -1.50 13.93
N PHE A 59 7.55 -1.76 12.82
CA PHE A 59 6.53 -0.84 12.32
C PHE A 59 5.27 -0.80 13.19
N GLN A 60 4.76 -1.97 13.61
CA GLN A 60 3.57 -2.03 14.46
C GLN A 60 3.79 -1.44 15.86
N PRO A 61 4.88 -1.74 16.60
CA PRO A 61 5.14 -1.12 17.90
C PRO A 61 5.31 0.39 17.79
N GLU A 62 6.08 0.89 16.82
CA GLU A 62 6.27 2.33 16.61
C GLU A 62 4.93 3.05 16.32
N CYS A 63 4.06 2.46 15.50
CA CYS A 63 2.72 3.00 15.25
C CYS A 63 1.87 3.07 16.54
N ARG A 64 1.97 2.06 17.41
CA ARG A 64 1.30 2.06 18.73
C ARG A 64 1.88 3.10 19.68
N THR A 65 3.19 3.35 19.62
CA THR A 65 3.86 4.42 20.39
C THR A 65 3.31 5.78 19.97
N VAL A 66 3.24 6.07 18.66
CA VAL A 66 2.66 7.32 18.15
C VAL A 66 1.19 7.48 18.58
N ARG A 67 0.38 6.40 18.54
CA ARG A 67 -0.99 6.43 19.05
C ARG A 67 -1.04 6.79 20.54
N THR A 68 -0.19 6.18 21.34
CA THR A 68 -0.14 6.43 22.80
C THR A 68 0.28 7.87 23.11
N GLU A 69 1.25 8.41 22.38
CA GLU A 69 1.66 9.82 22.49
C GLU A 69 0.51 10.76 22.09
N LEU A 70 -0.22 10.44 21.02
CA LEU A 70 -1.37 11.22 20.57
C LEU A 70 -2.54 11.19 21.56
N ASP A 71 -2.82 10.04 22.17
CA ASP A 71 -3.88 9.91 23.18
C ASP A 71 -3.55 10.71 24.45
N LYS A 72 -2.27 10.80 24.83
CA LYS A 72 -1.82 11.69 25.91
C LYS A 72 -2.07 13.15 25.56
N ILE A 73 -1.74 13.57 24.33
CA ILE A 73 -2.00 14.95 23.88
C ILE A 73 -3.50 15.25 23.95
N ASP A 74 -4.37 14.38 23.41
CA ASP A 74 -5.83 14.57 23.43
C ASP A 74 -6.39 14.76 24.85
N SER A 75 -5.85 14.02 25.82
CA SER A 75 -6.26 14.14 27.23
C SER A 75 -5.81 15.44 27.91
N CYS A 76 -4.81 16.12 27.36
CA CYS A 76 -4.22 17.34 27.91
C CYS A 76 -4.72 18.62 27.23
N LEU A 77 -5.50 18.52 26.14
CA LEU A 77 -6.06 19.68 25.45
C LEU A 77 -7.01 20.45 26.37
N ILE A 78 -6.86 21.77 26.43
CA ILE A 78 -7.63 22.64 27.32
C ILE A 78 -8.88 23.14 26.59
N PRO A 79 -10.11 22.77 27.00
CA PRO A 79 -11.33 23.25 26.36
C PRO A 79 -11.51 24.76 26.55
N GLY A 80 -11.97 25.44 25.50
CA GLY A 80 -12.23 26.89 25.53
C GLY A 80 -10.98 27.78 25.43
N GLU A 81 -9.77 27.20 25.43
CA GLU A 81 -8.55 27.92 25.05
C GLU A 81 -8.51 28.07 23.51
N GLU A 82 -7.83 29.11 23.03
CA GLU A 82 -7.50 29.28 21.62
C GLU A 82 -6.87 28.00 21.05
N TRP A 83 -7.11 27.70 19.77
CA TRP A 83 -6.58 26.52 19.07
C TRP A 83 -7.10 25.16 19.55
N HIS A 84 -8.07 25.10 20.48
CA HIS A 84 -8.61 23.83 20.98
C HIS A 84 -9.25 22.97 19.88
N GLU A 85 -10.13 23.57 19.07
CA GLU A 85 -10.85 22.85 18.02
C GLU A 85 -9.92 22.38 16.90
N GLU A 86 -8.93 23.20 16.55
CA GLU A 86 -7.86 22.87 15.60
C GLU A 86 -7.02 21.70 16.11
N ALA A 87 -6.61 21.73 17.38
CA ALA A 87 -5.85 20.64 18.00
C ALA A 87 -6.67 19.34 18.04
N ARG A 88 -7.95 19.42 18.43
CA ARG A 88 -8.88 18.27 18.42
C ARG A 88 -9.07 17.70 17.03
N ALA A 89 -9.22 18.55 16.01
CA ALA A 89 -9.33 18.13 14.62
C ALA A 89 -8.04 17.44 14.14
N ALA A 90 -6.88 18.01 14.46
CA ALA A 90 -5.58 17.42 14.13
C ALA A 90 -5.39 16.05 14.79
N VAL A 91 -5.78 15.89 16.05
CA VAL A 91 -5.81 14.58 16.75
C VAL A 91 -6.70 13.58 16.01
N ARG A 92 -7.95 13.94 15.69
CA ARG A 92 -8.88 13.05 14.98
C ARG A 92 -8.33 12.59 13.63
N ASN A 93 -7.79 13.52 12.85
CA ASN A 93 -7.21 13.23 11.54
C ASN A 93 -6.01 12.29 11.65
N LEU A 94 -5.12 12.53 12.62
CA LEU A 94 -3.95 11.67 12.82
C LEU A 94 -4.35 10.29 13.36
N ARG A 95 -5.35 10.18 14.23
CA ARG A 95 -5.91 8.88 14.67
C ARG A 95 -6.44 8.06 13.50
N LYS A 96 -7.18 8.68 12.57
CA LYS A 96 -7.66 8.01 11.35
C LYS A 96 -6.49 7.44 10.55
N LYS A 97 -5.48 8.27 10.27
CA LYS A 97 -4.29 7.86 9.52
C LYS A 97 -3.50 6.75 10.22
N LEU A 98 -3.37 6.81 11.55
CA LEU A 98 -2.75 5.74 12.35
C LEU A 98 -3.49 4.40 12.19
N GLY A 99 -4.82 4.43 12.19
CA GLY A 99 -5.63 3.24 11.95
C GLY A 99 -5.36 2.61 10.59
N GLU A 100 -5.32 3.43 9.55
CA GLU A 100 -5.01 3.02 8.17
C GLU A 100 -3.59 2.44 8.05
N SER A 101 -2.58 3.11 8.61
CA SER A 101 -1.19 2.62 8.61
C SER A 101 -1.05 1.33 9.40
N LEU A 102 -1.64 1.22 10.59
CA LEU A 102 -1.60 -0.01 11.38
C LEU A 102 -2.26 -1.19 10.65
N ALA A 103 -3.41 -0.97 10.02
CA ALA A 103 -4.08 -1.98 9.21
C ALA A 103 -3.21 -2.46 8.05
N ARG A 104 -2.49 -1.53 7.37
CA ARG A 104 -1.52 -1.88 6.32
C ARG A 104 -0.33 -2.65 6.87
N PHE A 105 0.24 -2.23 8.00
CA PHE A 105 1.39 -2.90 8.61
C PHE A 105 1.06 -4.34 9.00
N ILE A 106 -0.15 -4.59 9.48
CA ILE A 106 -0.59 -5.96 9.81
C ILE A 106 -0.99 -6.74 8.56
N GLY A 107 -1.83 -6.14 7.70
CA GLY A 107 -2.48 -6.85 6.60
C GLY A 107 -1.54 -7.19 5.44
N THR A 108 -0.71 -6.23 5.03
CA THR A 108 0.12 -6.38 3.83
C THR A 108 1.12 -7.53 3.91
N PRO A 109 1.94 -7.69 4.97
CA PRO A 109 2.88 -8.80 5.04
C PRO A 109 2.17 -10.16 5.08
N ASN A 110 1.02 -10.26 5.75
CA ASN A 110 0.23 -11.48 5.79
C ASN A 110 -0.41 -11.81 4.42
N ARG A 111 -0.78 -10.81 3.62
CA ARG A 111 -1.23 -11.01 2.22
C ARG A 111 -0.09 -11.48 1.32
N LEU A 112 1.08 -10.87 1.43
CA LEU A 112 2.25 -11.28 0.65
C LEU A 112 2.66 -12.72 0.97
N MET A 113 2.67 -13.10 2.25
CA MET A 113 2.98 -14.48 2.65
C MET A 113 2.00 -15.51 2.09
N ARG A 114 0.71 -15.18 2.00
CA ARG A 114 -0.31 -16.07 1.39
C ARG A 114 -0.09 -16.26 -0.12
N ASN A 115 0.49 -15.26 -0.78
CA ASN A 115 0.74 -15.27 -2.22
C ASN A 115 2.23 -15.47 -2.56
N ALA A 116 3.03 -16.04 -1.65
CA ALA A 116 4.48 -16.12 -1.79
C ALA A 116 4.92 -16.89 -3.07
N GLU A 117 4.18 -17.95 -3.44
CA GLU A 117 4.47 -18.74 -4.64
C GLU A 117 4.25 -17.94 -5.93
N LEU A 118 3.14 -17.18 -5.99
CA LEU A 118 2.84 -16.29 -7.12
C LEU A 118 3.90 -15.19 -7.24
N ILE A 119 4.23 -14.54 -6.12
CA ILE A 119 5.24 -13.47 -6.07
C ILE A 119 6.60 -14.00 -6.53
N SER A 120 7.00 -15.19 -6.11
CA SER A 120 8.27 -15.81 -6.51
C SER A 120 8.34 -16.10 -8.02
N ARG A 121 7.21 -16.33 -8.70
CA ARG A 121 7.18 -16.55 -10.16
C ARG A 121 7.31 -15.24 -10.95
N ILE A 122 6.81 -14.14 -10.38
CA ILE A 122 6.75 -12.83 -11.05
C ILE A 122 8.01 -11.99 -10.77
N ALA A 123 8.65 -12.16 -9.60
CA ALA A 123 9.83 -11.39 -9.22
C ALA A 123 11.03 -11.47 -10.20
N PRO A 124 11.34 -12.63 -10.83
CA PRO A 124 12.38 -12.70 -11.87
C PRO A 124 12.12 -11.75 -13.04
N GLN A 125 10.86 -11.62 -13.48
CA GLN A 125 10.49 -10.74 -14.60
C GLN A 125 10.71 -9.25 -14.27
N ARG A 126 10.64 -8.87 -12.98
CA ARG A 126 10.94 -7.50 -12.53
C ARG A 126 12.43 -7.18 -12.53
N ARG A 127 13.31 -8.17 -12.35
CA ARG A 127 14.77 -7.96 -12.36
C ARG A 127 15.31 -7.65 -13.74
N ASP A 128 14.71 -8.27 -14.77
CA ASP A 128 15.09 -8.04 -16.18
C ASP A 128 14.62 -6.66 -16.70
N SER A 129 13.89 -5.89 -15.89
CA SER A 129 13.43 -4.53 -16.20
C SER A 129 14.24 -3.40 -15.54
N ALA A 130 15.38 -3.69 -14.89
CA ALA A 130 16.19 -2.65 -14.24
C ALA A 130 17.23 -2.03 -15.19
N PRO A 131 17.21 -0.70 -15.48
CA PRO A 131 18.35 -0.04 -16.09
C PRO A 131 19.40 0.28 -15.01
N HIS A 132 20.65 -0.03 -15.32
CA HIS A 132 21.84 0.33 -14.54
C HIS A 132 21.98 1.85 -14.29
N PRO A 133 22.61 2.27 -13.18
CA PRO A 133 22.91 3.68 -12.91
C PRO A 133 24.12 4.12 -13.74
N GLY A 134 23.95 5.09 -14.65
CA GLY A 134 25.11 5.79 -15.23
C GLY A 134 24.96 6.34 -16.65
N LEU A 135 23.92 5.99 -17.40
CA LEU A 135 23.68 6.59 -18.71
C LEU A 135 22.39 7.40 -18.63
N ARG A 136 22.48 8.70 -18.96
CA ARG A 136 21.29 9.49 -19.31
C ARG A 136 20.60 8.76 -20.45
N LEU A 137 19.58 7.99 -20.12
CA LEU A 137 18.64 7.48 -21.09
C LEU A 137 18.04 8.71 -21.79
N PRO A 138 17.88 8.67 -23.13
CA PRO A 138 17.09 9.69 -23.80
C PRO A 138 15.72 9.72 -23.10
N ALA A 139 15.14 10.91 -22.97
CA ALA A 139 13.83 11.08 -22.37
C ALA A 139 12.87 10.07 -23.03
N VAL A 140 12.58 8.99 -22.29
CA VAL A 140 11.44 8.14 -22.59
C VAL A 140 10.29 9.05 -22.22
N GLU A 141 9.69 9.64 -23.26
CA GLU A 141 8.38 10.27 -23.14
C GLU A 141 7.51 9.31 -22.34
N PRO A 142 6.73 9.78 -21.35
CA PRO A 142 5.86 8.90 -20.60
C PRO A 142 5.06 8.10 -21.61
N GLU A 143 5.32 6.78 -21.66
CA GLU A 143 4.41 5.86 -22.34
C GLU A 143 3.05 6.23 -21.81
N ARG A 144 2.22 6.68 -22.75
CA ARG A 144 0.95 7.33 -22.52
C ARG A 144 0.25 6.60 -21.39
N THR A 145 -0.05 7.28 -20.30
CA THR A 145 -1.15 6.88 -19.42
C THR A 145 -2.32 6.61 -20.36
N ASP A 146 -2.61 5.34 -20.61
CA ASP A 146 -3.64 4.96 -21.56
C ASP A 146 -4.93 5.59 -21.01
N PRO A 147 -5.55 6.55 -21.73
CA PRO A 147 -6.64 7.38 -21.19
C PRO A 147 -7.91 6.57 -20.84
N ASP A 148 -7.85 5.25 -21.04
CA ASP A 148 -8.96 4.32 -20.94
C ASP A 148 -8.90 3.40 -19.71
N LEU A 149 -7.84 3.47 -18.89
CA LEU A 149 -7.77 2.75 -17.62
C LEU A 149 -8.60 3.45 -16.52
N ARG A 150 -9.55 2.72 -15.93
CA ARG A 150 -10.44 3.18 -14.86
C ARG A 150 -10.34 2.28 -13.64
N GLU A 151 -10.60 2.81 -12.45
CA GLU A 151 -10.74 1.98 -11.26
C GLU A 151 -11.88 0.97 -11.43
N THR A 152 -11.67 -0.25 -10.96
CA THR A 152 -12.71 -1.30 -10.92
C THR A 152 -13.93 -0.83 -10.10
N ASP A 153 -15.15 -1.07 -10.59
CA ASP A 153 -16.41 -0.91 -9.84
C ASP A 153 -17.23 -2.21 -9.88
N PRO A 154 -17.38 -2.95 -8.76
CA PRO A 154 -16.88 -2.63 -7.42
C PRO A 154 -15.34 -2.69 -7.31
N PRO A 155 -14.71 -1.94 -6.39
CA PRO A 155 -13.25 -1.88 -6.26
C PRO A 155 -12.66 -3.24 -5.89
N ILE A 156 -11.83 -3.78 -6.79
CA ILE A 156 -11.14 -5.05 -6.61
C ILE A 156 -9.73 -4.75 -6.06
N PRO A 157 -9.41 -5.19 -4.83
CA PRO A 157 -8.08 -5.01 -4.28
C PRO A 157 -7.11 -6.00 -4.94
N CYS A 158 -5.98 -5.50 -5.41
CA CYS A 158 -4.91 -6.34 -5.91
C CYS A 158 -4.46 -7.35 -4.85
N PRO A 159 -4.31 -8.64 -5.20
CA PRO A 159 -3.96 -9.70 -4.25
C PRO A 159 -2.57 -9.53 -3.62
N VAL A 160 -1.69 -8.75 -4.27
CA VAL A 160 -0.31 -8.50 -3.84
C VAL A 160 -0.17 -7.15 -3.14
N CYS A 161 -0.58 -6.07 -3.81
CA CYS A 161 -0.32 -4.70 -3.36
C CYS A 161 -1.46 -4.15 -2.46
N GLY A 162 -2.68 -4.70 -2.59
CA GLY A 162 -3.89 -4.20 -1.94
C GLY A 162 -4.45 -2.89 -2.51
N SER A 163 -3.77 -2.28 -3.48
CA SER A 163 -4.29 -1.15 -4.25
C SER A 163 -5.43 -1.61 -5.15
N THR A 164 -6.35 -0.69 -5.46
CA THR A 164 -7.44 -0.96 -6.41
C THR A 164 -6.86 -1.31 -7.77
N LEU A 165 -7.31 -2.43 -8.33
CA LEU A 165 -7.00 -2.81 -9.70
C LEU A 165 -7.72 -1.87 -10.66
N MET A 166 -7.07 -1.54 -11.77
CA MET A 166 -7.64 -0.77 -12.86
C MET A 166 -8.01 -1.69 -14.02
N THR A 167 -9.07 -1.35 -14.75
CA THR A 167 -9.49 -2.02 -15.99
C THR A 167 -9.50 -1.09 -17.17
N ASP A 168 -9.37 -1.66 -18.36
CA ASP A 168 -9.74 -0.99 -19.60
C ASP A 168 -11.28 -0.90 -19.74
N LYS A 169 -11.75 -0.14 -20.73
CA LYS A 169 -13.17 0.05 -21.05
C LYS A 169 -13.92 -1.26 -21.35
N GLU A 170 -13.19 -2.32 -21.70
CA GLU A 170 -13.73 -3.62 -22.10
C GLU A 170 -13.71 -4.67 -20.96
N PHE A 171 -13.27 -4.29 -19.74
CA PHE A 171 -13.15 -5.18 -18.57
C PHE A 171 -12.21 -6.39 -18.75
N THR A 172 -11.31 -6.31 -19.71
CA THR A 172 -10.45 -7.41 -20.16
C THR A 172 -9.09 -7.43 -19.46
N LEU A 173 -8.65 -6.30 -18.89
CA LEU A 173 -7.37 -6.20 -18.19
C LEU A 173 -7.57 -5.85 -16.71
N LEU A 174 -6.92 -6.58 -15.80
CA LEU A 174 -6.84 -6.21 -14.38
C LEU A 174 -5.41 -5.83 -14.03
N PHE A 175 -5.12 -4.53 -13.97
CA PHE A 175 -3.79 -3.99 -13.73
C PHE A 175 -3.65 -3.35 -12.33
N CYS A 176 -2.68 -3.76 -11.49
CA CYS A 176 -2.30 -3.00 -10.27
C CYS A 176 -1.28 -1.91 -10.64
N PRO A 177 -1.64 -0.62 -10.57
CA PRO A 177 -0.70 0.48 -10.84
C PRO A 177 0.47 0.55 -9.84
N SER A 178 0.30 -0.01 -8.64
CA SER A 178 1.35 0.00 -7.61
C SER A 178 2.35 -1.16 -7.69
N CYS A 179 2.07 -2.21 -8.46
CA CYS A 179 2.96 -3.37 -8.51
C CYS A 179 3.07 -4.01 -9.90
N GLY A 180 2.43 -3.45 -10.93
CA GLY A 180 2.59 -3.89 -12.31
C GLY A 180 2.03 -5.29 -12.60
N ILE A 181 1.27 -5.88 -11.69
CA ILE A 181 0.52 -7.11 -11.99
C ILE A 181 -0.57 -6.75 -12.98
N GLY A 182 -0.53 -7.36 -14.16
CA GLY A 182 -1.59 -7.35 -15.15
C GLY A 182 -1.97 -8.79 -15.48
N GLU A 183 -3.23 -9.16 -15.28
CA GLU A 183 -3.81 -10.34 -15.93
C GLU A 183 -4.62 -9.84 -17.14
N SER A 184 -4.22 -10.27 -18.34
CA SER A 184 -5.14 -10.30 -19.48
C SER A 184 -6.11 -11.44 -19.23
N LEU A 185 -7.39 -11.11 -19.07
CA LEU A 185 -8.46 -12.09 -19.24
C LEU A 185 -8.58 -12.36 -20.74
N GLU A 186 -7.60 -13.05 -21.33
CA GLU A 186 -7.92 -13.76 -22.56
C GLU A 186 -8.85 -14.92 -22.17
N PRO A 187 -10.06 -15.01 -22.73
CA PRO A 187 -10.85 -16.21 -22.56
C PRO A 187 -10.09 -17.35 -23.24
N ASP A 188 -9.64 -18.33 -22.46
CA ASP A 188 -9.36 -19.66 -22.98
C ASP A 188 -10.67 -20.18 -23.60
N LEU A 189 -10.88 -19.90 -24.89
CA LEU A 189 -11.90 -20.57 -25.68
C LEU A 189 -11.38 -21.97 -25.98
N PRO A 190 -12.01 -23.05 -25.48
CA PRO A 190 -11.86 -24.33 -26.14
C PRO A 190 -12.68 -24.31 -27.45
N GLU A 191 -12.39 -25.28 -28.32
CA GLU A 191 -13.12 -25.65 -29.54
C GLU A 191 -12.62 -25.05 -30.86
N ASN A 192 -11.69 -25.78 -31.48
CA ASN A 192 -11.95 -26.21 -32.87
C ASN A 192 -12.24 -27.72 -32.85
N ALA A 193 -13.48 -28.06 -32.51
CA ALA A 193 -14.12 -29.25 -33.04
C ALA A 193 -14.81 -28.82 -34.35
N SER A 194 -14.05 -28.72 -35.44
CA SER A 194 -14.64 -28.60 -36.78
C SER A 194 -14.85 -29.99 -37.32
N GLY A 195 -15.97 -30.60 -36.94
CA GLY A 195 -16.68 -31.50 -37.83
C GLY A 195 -17.52 -30.64 -38.76
N GLU A 196 -17.23 -30.68 -40.06
CA GLU A 196 -18.25 -30.39 -41.07
C GLU A 196 -18.35 -31.57 -42.03
N ASP A 197 -19.61 -31.97 -42.13
CA ASP A 197 -20.27 -33.07 -42.79
C ASP A 197 -20.48 -32.77 -44.29
N THR A 198 -20.55 -33.80 -45.14
CA THR A 198 -21.27 -33.86 -46.42
C THR A 198 -20.97 -35.25 -47.03
N GLY A 199 -21.82 -36.27 -46.91
CA GLY A 199 -23.11 -36.42 -47.57
C GLY A 199 -23.11 -37.76 -48.36
N PRO A 200 -24.26 -38.41 -48.60
CA PRO A 200 -24.36 -39.84 -48.93
C PRO A 200 -24.32 -40.11 -50.44
N GLU A 201 -23.93 -41.31 -50.88
CA GLU A 201 -24.54 -41.98 -52.05
C GLU A 201 -24.15 -43.46 -52.20
N ASP A 202 -25.15 -44.24 -52.61
CA ASP A 202 -25.19 -45.68 -52.87
C ASP A 202 -24.16 -46.19 -53.91
N ARG A 203 -23.50 -47.31 -53.60
CA ARG A 203 -23.55 -48.61 -54.34
C ARG A 203 -22.45 -49.58 -53.92
#